data_AF-A0A382UY34-F1
#
_entry.id   AF-A0A382UY34-F1
#
_cell.length_a   1.000
_cell.length_b   1.000
_cell.length_c   1.000
_cell.angle_alpha   90.00
_cell.angle_beta   90.00
_cell.angle_gamma   90.00
#
_symmetry.space_group_name_H-M   'P 1'
#
loop_
_entity.id
_entity.type
_entity.pdbx_description
1 polymer ?
#
loop_
_entity_poly.entity_id
_entity_poly.type
_entity_poly.pdbx_seq_one_letter_code
_entity_poly.pdbx_strand_id
1 'polypeptide(L)'
;DMNPILLTSGNIDWTETGRKNLENLSDEFGCDIIMSVPNRKISRIMFKKTFSEIGSPGWYQDSALYAFPVQMSIKLGIKLLVYGEDVNYTYGGKYDTETSSAILQSKNDVVKPVWDKWFEDGIISEKDLNSIKQPSMEEIKNAGLEMIYLSYFVPWNSNQNYEIAKKHGFKHLGHEYIRESSIENYDQIDSLIYLLNPFLKFPKFGHSMATDIASRWIRYGLKTREEMIPFVEEYDGQLDQGVIEKFCEFTKMSTSEFYSILDKWYNLELFEQDSYGVWHKKFKVGSNS
;
A
#
# COMPACT_ATOMS: atom_id res chain seq x y z
N ASP A 1 -15.62 27.48 -10.12
CA ASP A 1 -15.91 26.56 -9.01
C ASP A 1 -15.79 25.12 -9.48
N MET A 2 -14.96 24.33 -8.80
CA MET A 2 -14.87 22.88 -9.03
C MET A 2 -15.72 22.16 -7.98
N ASN A 3 -16.44 21.12 -8.39
CA ASN A 3 -17.20 20.24 -7.50
C ASN A 3 -16.56 18.84 -7.53
N PRO A 4 -15.55 18.58 -6.68
CA PRO A 4 -14.84 17.31 -6.70
C PRO A 4 -15.69 16.18 -6.14
N ILE A 5 -15.49 14.97 -6.67
CA ILE A 5 -16.00 13.72 -6.10
C ILE A 5 -14.82 12.84 -5.71
N LEU A 6 -14.87 12.24 -4.51
CA LEU A 6 -13.82 11.37 -4.02
C LEU A 6 -14.11 9.94 -4.46
N LEU A 7 -13.16 9.32 -5.14
CA LEU A 7 -13.25 7.94 -5.63
C LEU A 7 -12.24 7.07 -4.90
N THR A 8 -12.69 6.01 -4.24
CA THR A 8 -11.80 5.12 -3.46
C THR A 8 -12.19 3.64 -3.55
N SER A 9 -11.20 2.75 -3.42
CA SER A 9 -11.43 1.33 -3.17
C SER A 9 -11.38 1.11 -1.66
N GLY A 10 -12.46 0.57 -1.09
CA GLY A 10 -12.52 0.28 0.34
C GLY A 10 -11.53 -0.81 0.75
N ASN A 11 -11.15 -0.82 2.03
CA ASN A 11 -10.25 -1.82 2.59
C ASN A 11 -10.97 -3.15 2.92
N ILE A 12 -10.18 -4.20 3.12
CA ILE A 12 -10.67 -5.52 3.53
C ILE A 12 -11.10 -5.54 4.99
N ASP A 13 -10.30 -4.94 5.84
CA ASP A 13 -10.57 -4.61 7.23
C ASP A 13 -10.44 -3.10 7.40
N TRP A 14 -10.90 -2.59 8.53
CA TRP A 14 -10.80 -1.17 8.84
C TRP A 14 -10.43 -1.00 10.31
N THR A 15 -9.50 -0.08 10.57
CA THR A 15 -9.37 0.54 11.89
C THR A 15 -10.54 1.50 12.10
N GLU A 16 -10.90 1.72 13.35
CA GLU A 16 -11.92 2.69 13.73
C GLU A 16 -11.46 4.12 13.40
N THR A 17 -10.18 4.39 13.59
CA THR A 17 -9.52 5.65 13.23
C THR A 17 -9.61 5.90 11.73
N GLY A 18 -9.29 4.92 10.89
CA GLY A 18 -9.39 5.03 9.43
C GLY A 18 -10.81 5.31 8.96
N ARG A 19 -11.81 4.63 9.51
CA ARG A 19 -13.23 4.92 9.20
C ARG A 19 -13.62 6.35 9.55
N LYS A 20 -13.27 6.80 10.74
CA LYS A 20 -13.55 8.17 11.18
C LYS A 20 -12.86 9.21 10.31
N ASN A 21 -11.63 8.95 9.87
CA ASN A 21 -10.93 9.83 8.95
C ASN A 21 -11.60 9.86 7.56
N LEU A 22 -12.10 8.73 7.06
CA LEU A 22 -12.87 8.68 5.81
C LEU A 22 -14.18 9.48 5.92
N GLU A 23 -14.92 9.34 7.02
CA GLU A 23 -16.15 10.10 7.27
C GLU A 23 -15.88 11.60 7.40
N ASN A 24 -14.79 11.96 8.07
CA ASN A 24 -14.35 13.35 8.27
C ASN A 24 -14.10 14.08 6.95
N LEU A 25 -13.68 13.39 5.88
CA LEU A 25 -13.51 14.03 4.57
C LEU A 25 -14.82 14.63 4.03
N SER A 26 -15.95 13.96 4.27
CA SER A 26 -17.25 14.45 3.83
C SER A 26 -17.76 15.59 4.73
N ASP A 27 -17.61 15.43 6.05
CA ASP A 27 -18.07 16.42 7.03
C ASP A 27 -17.31 17.75 6.93
N GLU A 28 -15.97 17.69 6.84
CA GLU A 28 -15.10 18.89 6.83
C GLU A 28 -15.09 19.60 5.48
N PHE A 29 -15.11 18.87 4.36
CA PHE A 29 -14.94 19.45 3.02
C PHE A 29 -16.22 19.46 2.16
N GLY A 30 -17.31 18.86 2.63
CA GLY A 30 -18.58 18.80 1.89
C GLY A 30 -18.51 17.99 0.59
N CYS A 31 -17.62 16.99 0.53
CA CYS A 31 -17.40 16.17 -0.65
C CYS A 31 -18.22 14.87 -0.62
N ASP A 32 -18.77 14.49 -1.76
CA ASP A 32 -19.34 13.15 -1.98
C ASP A 32 -18.23 12.11 -2.14
N ILE A 33 -18.44 10.91 -1.59
CA ILE A 33 -17.50 9.78 -1.69
C ILE A 33 -18.19 8.60 -2.36
N ILE A 34 -17.63 8.11 -3.48
CA ILE A 34 -17.99 6.82 -4.07
C ILE A 34 -16.89 5.82 -3.73
N MET A 35 -17.27 4.82 -2.93
CA MET A 35 -16.38 3.74 -2.53
C MET A 35 -16.80 2.40 -3.15
N SER A 36 -15.86 1.73 -3.80
CA SER A 36 -16.02 0.31 -4.18
C SER A 36 -15.67 -0.58 -3.00
N VAL A 37 -16.61 -1.42 -2.55
CA VAL A 37 -16.32 -2.41 -1.49
C VAL A 37 -15.79 -3.70 -2.13
N PRO A 38 -14.60 -4.19 -1.75
CA PRO A 38 -14.02 -5.39 -2.33
C PRO A 38 -14.92 -6.63 -2.20
N ASN A 39 -14.92 -7.48 -3.24
CA ASN A 39 -15.59 -8.78 -3.16
C ASN A 39 -14.83 -9.70 -2.19
N ARG A 40 -15.29 -9.75 -0.93
CA ARG A 40 -14.63 -10.48 0.15
C ARG A 40 -14.33 -11.95 -0.14
N LYS A 41 -15.12 -12.64 -0.99
CA LYS A 41 -14.83 -14.03 -1.36
C LYS A 41 -13.60 -14.10 -2.27
N ILE A 42 -13.58 -13.27 -3.30
CA ILE A 42 -12.49 -13.22 -4.28
C ILE A 42 -11.22 -12.66 -3.64
N SER A 43 -11.32 -11.55 -2.89
CA SER A 43 -10.20 -10.97 -2.16
C SER A 43 -9.57 -11.99 -1.21
N ARG A 44 -10.35 -12.82 -0.51
CA ARG A 44 -9.80 -13.87 0.37
C ARG A 44 -8.91 -14.86 -0.37
N ILE A 45 -9.41 -15.36 -1.50
CA ILE A 45 -8.68 -16.29 -2.35
C ILE A 45 -7.40 -15.63 -2.84
N MET A 46 -7.52 -14.40 -3.35
CA MET A 46 -6.39 -13.67 -3.92
C MET A 46 -5.33 -13.30 -2.88
N PHE A 47 -5.69 -12.85 -1.68
CA PHE A 47 -4.71 -12.56 -0.62
C PHE A 47 -3.87 -13.81 -0.26
N LYS A 48 -4.51 -14.97 -0.14
CA LYS A 48 -3.80 -16.24 0.10
C LYS A 48 -2.92 -16.63 -1.09
N LYS A 49 -3.45 -16.55 -2.32
CA LYS A 49 -2.76 -16.93 -3.55
C LYS A 49 -1.55 -16.03 -3.81
N THR A 50 -1.71 -14.72 -3.72
CA THR A 50 -0.63 -13.75 -4.00
C THR A 50 0.41 -13.70 -2.89
N PHE A 51 0.03 -13.95 -1.62
CA PHE A 51 1.01 -14.19 -0.55
C PHE A 51 1.85 -15.44 -0.84
N SER A 52 1.21 -16.54 -1.25
CA SER A 52 1.88 -17.82 -1.46
C SER A 52 2.77 -17.85 -2.71
N GLU A 53 2.34 -17.19 -3.80
CA GLU A 53 2.97 -17.37 -5.11
C GLU A 53 3.94 -16.24 -5.50
N ILE A 54 3.72 -15.01 -5.01
CA ILE A 54 4.56 -13.84 -5.36
C ILE A 54 4.99 -13.01 -4.14
N GLY A 55 4.52 -13.38 -2.95
CA GLY A 55 4.79 -12.70 -1.68
C GLY A 55 4.30 -11.26 -1.70
N SER A 56 3.12 -11.03 -2.28
CA SER A 56 2.49 -9.71 -2.36
C SER A 56 0.99 -9.86 -2.05
N PRO A 57 0.63 -10.04 -0.76
CA PRO A 57 -0.76 -10.20 -0.33
C PRO A 57 -1.64 -9.01 -0.74
N GLY A 58 -1.06 -7.81 -0.81
CA GLY A 58 -1.76 -6.58 -1.19
C GLY A 58 -2.16 -6.51 -2.67
N TRP A 59 -1.65 -7.40 -3.53
CA TRP A 59 -1.80 -7.32 -5.00
C TRP A 59 -3.25 -7.09 -5.47
N TYR A 60 -4.24 -7.76 -4.88
CA TYR A 60 -5.66 -7.56 -5.23
C TYR A 60 -6.15 -6.16 -4.83
N GLN A 61 -5.81 -5.73 -3.62
CA GLN A 61 -6.22 -4.43 -3.08
C GLN A 61 -5.57 -3.29 -3.86
N ASP A 62 -4.27 -3.39 -4.15
CA ASP A 62 -3.54 -2.40 -4.94
C ASP A 62 -4.09 -2.34 -6.37
N SER A 63 -4.40 -3.50 -6.99
CA SER A 63 -5.05 -3.55 -8.31
C SER A 63 -6.39 -2.81 -8.31
N ALA A 64 -7.21 -3.00 -7.26
CA ALA A 64 -8.48 -2.30 -7.10
C ALA A 64 -8.29 -0.80 -6.92
N LEU A 65 -7.34 -0.40 -6.06
CA LEU A 65 -7.04 1.00 -5.75
C LEU A 65 -6.64 1.79 -6.99
N TYR A 66 -5.82 1.21 -7.86
CA TYR A 66 -5.41 1.88 -9.09
C TYR A 66 -6.49 1.82 -10.19
N ALA A 67 -7.26 0.74 -10.29
CA ALA A 67 -8.22 0.54 -11.39
C ALA A 67 -9.52 1.32 -11.17
N PHE A 68 -10.04 1.30 -9.94
CA PHE A 68 -11.38 1.79 -9.65
C PHE A 68 -11.56 3.30 -9.95
N PRO A 69 -10.67 4.21 -9.51
CA PRO A 69 -10.83 5.64 -9.81
C PRO A 69 -10.85 5.94 -11.31
N VAL A 70 -10.02 5.25 -12.10
CA VAL A 70 -9.97 5.41 -13.56
C VAL A 70 -11.25 4.88 -14.20
N GLN A 71 -11.66 3.66 -13.86
CA GLN A 71 -12.90 3.07 -14.37
C GLN A 71 -14.12 3.94 -14.06
N MET A 72 -14.21 4.44 -12.83
CA MET A 72 -15.37 5.23 -12.39
C MET A 72 -15.36 6.62 -13.02
N SER A 73 -14.18 7.23 -13.20
CA SER A 73 -14.04 8.51 -13.91
C SER A 73 -14.56 8.40 -15.35
N ILE A 74 -14.16 7.34 -16.08
CA ILE A 74 -14.65 7.06 -17.42
C ILE A 74 -16.17 6.87 -17.42
N LYS A 75 -16.72 6.07 -16.50
CA LYS A 75 -18.16 5.77 -16.41
C LYS A 75 -19.01 7.00 -16.09
N LEU A 76 -18.52 7.91 -15.25
CA LEU A 76 -19.22 9.15 -14.90
C LEU A 76 -19.01 10.28 -15.92
N GLY A 77 -18.13 10.09 -16.91
CA GLY A 77 -17.76 11.13 -17.85
C GLY A 77 -16.91 12.25 -17.21
N ILE A 78 -16.23 11.96 -16.09
CA ILE A 78 -15.27 12.86 -15.46
C ILE A 78 -14.08 13.05 -16.40
N LYS A 79 -13.61 14.30 -16.53
CA LYS A 79 -12.54 14.68 -17.46
C LYS A 79 -11.19 14.91 -16.81
N LEU A 80 -11.16 15.09 -15.49
CA LEU A 80 -9.94 15.28 -14.72
C LEU A 80 -9.93 14.36 -13.49
N LEU A 81 -8.90 13.54 -13.38
CA LEU A 81 -8.61 12.71 -12.23
C LEU A 81 -7.29 13.16 -11.60
N VAL A 82 -7.31 13.46 -10.31
CA VAL A 82 -6.17 13.99 -9.56
C VAL A 82 -5.67 12.95 -8.57
N TYR A 83 -4.39 12.62 -8.63
CA TYR A 83 -3.68 11.83 -7.64
C TYR A 83 -2.82 12.74 -6.76
N GLY A 84 -2.61 12.35 -5.50
CA GLY A 84 -1.79 13.13 -4.56
C GLY A 84 -0.31 13.10 -4.94
N GLU A 85 0.26 11.92 -5.05
CA GLU A 85 1.71 11.68 -5.24
C GLU A 85 2.04 10.95 -6.55
N ASP A 86 3.17 11.33 -7.16
CA ASP A 86 3.88 10.51 -8.15
C ASP A 86 4.79 9.52 -7.43
N VAL A 87 4.33 8.27 -7.31
CA VAL A 87 5.04 7.19 -6.62
C VAL A 87 6.36 6.85 -7.33
N ASN A 88 6.41 6.91 -8.67
CA ASN A 88 7.62 6.58 -9.42
C ASN A 88 8.70 7.63 -9.19
N TYR A 89 8.35 8.91 -9.30
CA TYR A 89 9.30 10.00 -9.07
C TYR A 89 9.75 10.06 -7.59
N THR A 90 8.80 9.92 -6.65
CA THR A 90 9.06 10.15 -5.21
C THR A 90 9.88 9.02 -4.57
N TYR A 91 9.74 7.79 -5.06
CA TYR A 91 10.29 6.59 -4.42
C TYR A 91 11.26 5.79 -5.28
N GLY A 92 11.55 6.23 -6.52
CA GLY A 92 12.54 5.58 -7.39
C GLY A 92 11.96 4.40 -8.17
N GLY A 93 10.94 4.67 -8.98
CA GLY A 93 10.36 3.72 -9.91
C GLY A 93 11.03 3.72 -11.29
N LYS A 94 10.55 2.87 -12.20
CA LYS A 94 11.07 2.80 -13.58
C LYS A 94 10.81 4.09 -14.38
N TYR A 95 9.75 4.81 -14.04
CA TYR A 95 9.32 6.02 -14.73
C TYR A 95 9.53 7.24 -13.83
N ASP A 96 10.79 7.52 -13.48
CA ASP A 96 11.23 8.49 -12.48
C ASP A 96 11.47 9.92 -13.02
N THR A 97 10.96 10.24 -14.20
CA THR A 97 11.02 11.61 -14.73
C THR A 97 9.86 12.41 -14.17
N GLU A 98 10.16 13.55 -13.53
CA GLU A 98 9.14 14.44 -12.99
C GLU A 98 8.15 14.88 -14.07
N THR A 99 6.85 14.67 -13.81
CA THR A 99 5.79 14.98 -14.77
C THR A 99 4.50 15.31 -14.03
N SER A 100 3.67 16.16 -14.63
CA SER A 100 2.31 16.38 -14.14
C SER A 100 1.38 15.21 -14.48
N SER A 101 1.73 14.38 -15.47
CA SER A 101 0.84 13.35 -16.00
C SER A 101 0.86 12.06 -15.17
N ALA A 102 -0.30 11.70 -14.62
CA ALA A 102 -0.52 10.45 -13.88
C ALA A 102 -0.98 9.29 -14.77
N ILE A 103 -0.86 9.41 -16.10
CA ILE A 103 -1.34 8.38 -17.04
C ILE A 103 -0.64 7.01 -16.84
N LEU A 104 0.58 7.03 -16.29
CA LEU A 104 1.36 5.84 -15.96
C LEU A 104 1.27 5.45 -14.48
N GLN A 105 0.31 5.97 -13.71
CA GLN A 105 0.19 5.71 -12.27
C GLN A 105 0.09 4.20 -11.96
N SER A 106 -0.55 3.41 -12.82
CA SER A 106 -0.63 1.95 -12.66
C SER A 106 0.68 1.20 -12.99
N LYS A 107 1.72 1.89 -13.47
CA LYS A 107 3.03 1.34 -13.87
C LYS A 107 4.10 1.64 -12.81
N ASN A 108 3.79 1.38 -11.55
CA ASN A 108 4.66 1.65 -10.39
C ASN A 108 5.20 0.38 -9.70
N ASP A 109 5.09 -0.77 -10.36
CA ASP A 109 5.53 -2.10 -9.89
C ASP A 109 4.84 -2.66 -8.63
N VAL A 110 3.92 -1.90 -8.02
CA VAL A 110 3.10 -2.40 -6.89
C VAL A 110 2.22 -3.57 -7.35
N VAL A 111 1.63 -3.46 -8.53
CA VAL A 111 0.83 -4.53 -9.15
C VAL A 111 1.67 -5.27 -10.19
N LYS A 112 2.23 -6.42 -9.78
CA LYS A 112 2.99 -7.29 -10.70
C LYS A 112 2.14 -7.74 -11.89
N PRO A 113 2.67 -7.74 -13.13
CA PRO A 113 1.93 -8.08 -14.34
C PRO A 113 1.78 -9.60 -14.54
N VAL A 114 1.24 -10.30 -13.55
CA VAL A 114 1.05 -11.76 -13.53
C VAL A 114 -0.41 -12.16 -13.66
N TRP A 115 -1.19 -11.36 -14.38
CA TRP A 115 -2.65 -11.46 -14.44
C TRP A 115 -3.14 -12.84 -14.88
N ASP A 116 -2.58 -13.37 -15.97
CA ASP A 116 -2.99 -14.64 -16.58
C ASP A 116 -2.74 -15.84 -15.65
N LYS A 117 -1.71 -15.74 -14.79
CA LYS A 117 -1.36 -16.75 -13.78
C LYS A 117 -2.53 -17.04 -12.84
N TRP A 118 -3.38 -16.05 -12.58
CA TRP A 118 -4.46 -16.20 -11.61
C TRP A 118 -5.60 -17.11 -12.06
N PHE A 119 -5.67 -17.42 -13.35
CA PHE A 119 -6.73 -18.25 -13.95
C PHE A 119 -6.30 -19.70 -14.21
N GLU A 120 -5.00 -20.02 -14.08
CA GLU A 120 -4.44 -21.34 -14.44
C GLU A 120 -5.06 -22.52 -13.67
N ASP A 121 -5.47 -22.31 -12.42
CA ASP A 121 -6.06 -23.36 -11.56
C ASP A 121 -7.60 -23.44 -11.65
N GLY A 122 -8.24 -22.54 -12.40
CA GLY A 122 -9.70 -22.48 -12.56
C GLY A 122 -10.48 -22.04 -11.30
N ILE A 123 -9.82 -21.64 -10.21
CA ILE A 123 -10.50 -21.19 -8.97
C ILE A 123 -11.08 -19.78 -9.16
N ILE A 124 -10.35 -18.95 -9.91
CA ILE A 124 -10.72 -17.57 -10.24
C ILE A 124 -10.94 -17.48 -11.74
N SER A 125 -11.99 -16.77 -12.16
CA SER A 125 -12.23 -16.44 -13.56
C SER A 125 -11.88 -14.98 -13.88
N GLU A 126 -11.69 -14.66 -15.15
CA GLU A 126 -11.49 -13.26 -15.59
C GLU A 126 -12.61 -12.34 -15.11
N LYS A 127 -13.86 -12.83 -15.07
CA LYS A 127 -15.02 -12.07 -14.62
C LYS A 127 -14.90 -11.67 -13.15
N ASP A 128 -14.31 -12.52 -12.31
CA ASP A 128 -14.14 -12.24 -10.88
C ASP A 128 -13.19 -11.08 -10.61
N LEU A 129 -12.21 -10.86 -11.51
CA LEU A 129 -11.21 -9.80 -11.39
C LEU A 129 -11.50 -8.56 -12.24
N ASN A 130 -12.62 -8.53 -12.98
CA ASN A 130 -12.95 -7.41 -13.87
C ASN A 130 -13.03 -6.04 -13.14
N SER A 131 -13.45 -6.04 -11.88
CA SER A 131 -13.53 -4.83 -11.04
C SER A 131 -12.17 -4.22 -10.71
N ILE A 132 -11.09 -5.00 -10.80
CA ILE A 132 -9.72 -4.58 -10.48
C ILE A 132 -8.82 -4.52 -11.73
N LYS A 133 -9.42 -4.64 -12.92
CA LYS A 133 -8.71 -4.58 -14.20
C LYS A 133 -8.44 -3.13 -14.59
N GLN A 134 -7.19 -2.81 -14.89
CA GLN A 134 -6.84 -1.48 -15.36
C GLN A 134 -7.45 -1.18 -16.73
N PRO A 135 -8.10 -0.03 -16.92
CA PRO A 135 -8.42 0.48 -18.24
C PRO A 135 -7.15 0.62 -19.09
N SER A 136 -7.27 0.28 -20.37
CA SER A 136 -6.20 0.47 -21.35
C SER A 136 -5.98 1.96 -21.64
N MET A 137 -4.79 2.29 -22.14
CA MET A 137 -4.46 3.65 -22.58
C MET A 137 -5.43 4.16 -23.66
N GLU A 138 -5.94 3.27 -24.51
CA GLU A 138 -6.93 3.61 -25.54
C GLU A 138 -8.29 3.96 -24.92
N GLU A 139 -8.76 3.18 -23.95
CA GLU A 139 -10.00 3.48 -23.22
C GLU A 139 -9.92 4.83 -22.49
N ILE A 140 -8.80 5.13 -21.83
CA ILE A 140 -8.56 6.40 -21.14
C ILE A 140 -8.56 7.57 -22.14
N LYS A 141 -7.84 7.42 -23.27
CA LYS A 141 -7.77 8.44 -24.33
C LYS A 141 -9.14 8.70 -24.96
N ASN A 142 -9.88 7.64 -25.30
CA ASN A 142 -11.20 7.75 -25.93
C ASN A 142 -12.23 8.40 -24.99
N ALA A 143 -12.09 8.21 -23.67
CA ALA A 143 -12.90 8.90 -22.68
C ALA A 143 -12.55 10.40 -22.54
N GLY A 144 -11.40 10.84 -23.06
CA GLY A 144 -10.88 12.19 -22.85
C GLY A 144 -10.59 12.47 -21.38
N LEU A 145 -10.12 11.46 -20.63
CA LEU A 145 -9.77 11.57 -19.22
C LEU A 145 -8.32 12.04 -19.08
N GLU A 146 -8.12 13.21 -18.50
CA GLU A 146 -6.83 13.72 -18.08
C GLU A 146 -6.54 13.25 -16.65
N MET A 147 -5.34 12.71 -16.44
CA MET A 147 -4.89 12.21 -15.14
C MET A 147 -3.64 12.98 -14.72
N ILE A 148 -3.66 13.60 -13.53
CA ILE A 148 -2.55 14.42 -13.05
C ILE A 148 -2.07 14.05 -11.65
N TYR A 149 -0.81 14.34 -11.35
CA TYR A 149 -0.26 14.37 -10.00
C TYR A 149 -0.28 15.79 -9.44
N LEU A 150 -0.94 15.96 -8.29
CA LEU A 150 -0.90 17.21 -7.55
C LEU A 150 0.53 17.52 -7.06
N SER A 151 1.32 16.48 -6.77
CA SER A 151 2.72 16.60 -6.31
C SER A 151 3.63 17.37 -7.26
N TYR A 152 3.28 17.46 -8.55
CA TYR A 152 4.01 18.26 -9.53
C TYR A 152 3.86 19.77 -9.27
N PHE A 153 2.72 20.19 -8.72
CA PHE A 153 2.40 21.60 -8.48
C PHE A 153 2.58 22.00 -7.02
N VAL A 154 2.38 21.06 -6.10
CA VAL A 154 2.53 21.24 -4.65
C VAL A 154 3.44 20.14 -4.12
N PRO A 155 4.66 20.45 -3.63
CA PRO A 155 5.62 19.43 -3.22
C PRO A 155 5.03 18.42 -2.23
N TRP A 156 5.24 17.14 -2.51
CA TRP A 156 4.73 16.08 -1.65
C TRP A 156 5.59 15.89 -0.39
N ASN A 157 4.96 15.99 0.79
CA ASN A 157 5.60 15.73 2.07
C ASN A 157 4.58 15.13 3.05
N SER A 158 4.71 13.83 3.34
CA SER A 158 3.71 13.13 4.16
C SER A 158 3.59 13.67 5.59
N ASN A 159 4.70 14.16 6.17
CA ASN A 159 4.70 14.75 7.52
C ASN A 159 3.99 16.11 7.52
N GLN A 160 4.27 16.98 6.54
CA GLN A 160 3.58 18.28 6.43
C GLN A 160 2.09 18.09 6.12
N ASN A 161 1.75 17.15 5.23
CA ASN A 161 0.37 16.80 4.91
C ASN A 161 -0.39 16.35 6.17
N TYR A 162 0.24 15.54 7.02
CA TYR A 162 -0.32 15.15 8.31
C TYR A 162 -0.55 16.34 9.26
N GLU A 163 0.42 17.26 9.38
CA GLU A 163 0.27 18.47 10.21
C GLU A 163 -0.89 19.36 9.75
N ILE A 164 -1.14 19.43 8.45
CA ILE A 164 -2.29 20.16 7.88
C ILE A 164 -3.58 19.38 8.15
N ALA A 165 -3.63 18.09 7.81
CA ALA A 165 -4.82 17.26 7.95
C ALA A 165 -5.33 17.21 9.39
N LYS A 166 -4.43 17.20 10.38
CA LYS A 166 -4.80 17.26 11.81
C LYS A 166 -5.63 18.48 12.17
N LYS A 167 -5.35 19.63 11.56
CA LYS A 167 -6.11 20.88 11.80
C LYS A 167 -7.54 20.79 11.25
N HIS A 168 -7.78 19.83 10.37
CA HIS A 168 -9.04 19.53 9.70
C HIS A 168 -9.66 18.21 10.22
N GLY A 169 -9.33 17.79 11.44
CA GLY A 169 -10.00 16.66 12.10
C GLY A 169 -9.37 15.28 11.90
N PHE A 170 -8.30 15.15 11.10
CA PHE A 170 -7.60 13.87 10.92
C PHE A 170 -6.97 13.37 12.23
N LYS A 171 -7.11 12.07 12.49
CA LYS A 171 -6.60 11.39 13.69
C LYS A 171 -5.56 10.35 13.33
N HIS A 172 -4.52 10.25 14.16
CA HIS A 172 -3.52 9.19 14.06
C HIS A 172 -3.97 7.91 14.78
N LEU A 173 -3.41 6.77 14.39
CA LEU A 173 -3.77 5.44 14.89
C LEU A 173 -3.34 5.19 16.34
N GLY A 174 -2.34 5.92 16.84
CA GLY A 174 -1.68 5.61 18.12
C GLY A 174 -2.55 5.59 19.39
N HIS A 175 -3.83 5.98 19.33
CA HIS A 175 -4.78 5.84 20.45
C HIS A 175 -5.68 4.61 20.34
N GLU A 176 -5.64 3.90 19.21
CA GLU A 176 -6.37 2.67 18.94
C GLU A 176 -5.42 1.48 18.87
N TYR A 177 -4.32 1.62 18.13
CA TYR A 177 -3.35 0.54 17.89
C TYR A 177 -1.93 1.11 17.75
N ILE A 178 -0.96 0.46 18.40
CA ILE A 178 0.46 0.79 18.27
C ILE A 178 1.09 -0.24 17.34
N ARG A 179 1.64 0.23 16.21
CA ARG A 179 2.31 -0.65 15.24
C ARG A 179 3.71 -0.98 15.71
N GLU A 180 4.07 -2.26 15.68
CA GLU A 180 5.37 -2.77 16.14
C GLU A 180 6.46 -2.57 15.09
N SER A 181 6.08 -2.46 13.82
CA SER A 181 6.95 -2.37 12.64
C SER A 181 7.13 -0.96 12.07
N SER A 182 6.52 0.06 12.69
CA SER A 182 6.53 1.44 12.18
C SER A 182 7.05 2.44 13.23
N ILE A 183 7.66 3.50 12.71
CA ILE A 183 8.21 4.62 13.48
C ILE A 183 7.28 5.85 13.49
N GLU A 184 6.13 5.77 12.81
CA GLU A 184 5.05 6.75 12.86
C GLU A 184 3.68 6.07 12.98
N ASN A 185 2.60 6.86 13.05
CA ASN A 185 1.26 6.34 13.33
C ASN A 185 0.13 7.07 12.56
N TYR A 186 0.42 7.72 11.44
CA TYR A 186 -0.52 8.53 10.67
C TYR A 186 -0.62 8.15 9.18
N ASP A 187 0.36 7.44 8.64
CA ASP A 187 0.40 6.95 7.26
C ASP A 187 -0.04 5.47 7.20
N GLN A 188 -0.80 5.09 6.16
CA GLN A 188 -1.34 3.73 5.97
C GLN A 188 -2.04 3.13 7.20
N ILE A 189 -2.92 3.91 7.84
CA ILE A 189 -3.53 3.54 9.13
C ILE A 189 -4.92 2.91 9.01
N ASP A 190 -5.46 2.82 7.81
CA ASP A 190 -6.85 2.40 7.61
C ASP A 190 -7.05 0.89 7.76
N SER A 191 -6.03 0.07 7.53
CA SER A 191 -6.11 -1.39 7.48
C SER A 191 -4.88 -2.02 8.09
N LEU A 192 -5.07 -2.97 9.02
CA LEU A 192 -3.96 -3.71 9.59
C LEU A 192 -3.50 -4.84 8.65
N ILE A 193 -4.44 -5.51 7.97
CA ILE A 193 -4.11 -6.61 7.03
C ILE A 193 -3.17 -6.11 5.93
N TYR A 194 -3.33 -4.86 5.47
CA TYR A 194 -2.49 -4.27 4.43
C TYR A 194 -1.01 -4.23 4.82
N LEU A 195 -0.69 -4.04 6.11
CA LEU A 195 0.68 -3.86 6.62
C LEU A 195 1.57 -5.10 6.42
N LEU A 196 1.00 -6.27 6.14
CA LEU A 196 1.78 -7.44 5.74
C LEU A 196 2.52 -7.21 4.41
N ASN A 197 1.95 -6.44 3.49
CA ASN A 197 2.54 -6.16 2.18
C ASN A 197 3.87 -5.38 2.29
N PRO A 198 3.95 -4.23 2.99
CA PRO A 198 5.24 -3.56 3.24
C PRO A 198 6.17 -4.39 4.13
N PHE A 199 5.66 -5.15 5.11
CA PHE A 199 6.51 -6.05 5.91
C PHE A 199 7.30 -7.04 5.05
N LEU A 200 6.68 -7.63 4.02
CA LEU A 200 7.33 -8.65 3.18
C LEU A 200 8.55 -8.17 2.40
N LYS A 201 8.83 -6.87 2.37
CA LYS A 201 10.12 -6.36 1.90
C LYS A 201 11.27 -6.85 2.80
N PHE A 202 11.05 -6.99 4.12
CA PHE A 202 12.10 -7.39 5.06
C PHE A 202 12.69 -8.76 4.76
N PRO A 203 11.92 -9.87 4.74
CA PRO A 203 12.47 -11.18 4.44
C PRO A 203 13.11 -11.25 3.04
N LYS A 204 12.65 -10.43 2.08
CA LYS A 204 13.14 -10.46 0.70
C LYS A 204 14.39 -9.62 0.47
N PHE A 205 14.45 -8.44 1.09
CA PHE A 205 15.37 -7.35 0.73
C PHE A 205 16.09 -6.73 1.95
N GLY A 206 15.79 -7.17 3.17
CA GLY A 206 16.45 -6.71 4.39
C GLY A 206 15.96 -5.36 4.93
N HIS A 207 14.88 -4.80 4.39
CA HIS A 207 14.30 -3.54 4.86
C HIS A 207 12.78 -3.56 4.77
N SER A 208 12.10 -2.69 5.50
CA SER A 208 10.64 -2.56 5.47
C SER A 208 10.20 -1.11 5.72
N MET A 209 9.06 -0.96 6.40
CA MET A 209 8.33 0.28 6.59
C MET A 209 9.14 1.32 7.36
N ALA A 210 9.90 0.92 8.39
CA ALA A 210 10.73 1.86 9.14
C ALA A 210 11.84 2.46 8.26
N THR A 211 12.48 1.66 7.39
CA THR A 211 13.41 2.18 6.38
C THR A 211 12.72 3.14 5.40
N ASP A 212 11.54 2.77 4.90
CA ASP A 212 10.80 3.60 3.94
C ASP A 212 10.46 4.97 4.55
N ILE A 213 10.00 5.02 5.80
CA ILE A 213 9.66 6.25 6.52
C ILE A 213 10.91 7.05 6.87
N ALA A 214 11.94 6.39 7.44
CA ALA A 214 13.20 7.04 7.79
C ALA A 214 13.83 7.73 6.58
N SER A 215 13.83 7.04 5.43
CA SER A 215 14.34 7.58 4.17
C SER A 215 13.57 8.83 3.74
N ARG A 216 12.23 8.86 3.91
CA ARG A 216 11.43 10.06 3.65
C ARG A 216 11.80 11.19 4.59
N TRP A 217 11.86 10.95 5.89
CA TRP A 217 12.19 11.98 6.89
C TRP A 217 13.58 12.57 6.69
N ILE A 218 14.56 11.76 6.27
CA ILE A 218 15.90 12.25 5.90
C ILE A 218 15.84 13.15 4.66
N ARG A 219 15.11 12.74 3.60
CA ARG A 219 14.92 13.59 2.40
C ARG A 219 14.19 14.89 2.71
N TYR A 220 13.26 14.87 3.68
CA TYR A 220 12.55 16.05 4.14
C TYR A 220 13.38 16.95 5.07
N GLY A 221 14.60 16.54 5.46
CA GLY A 221 15.45 17.26 6.40
C GLY A 221 14.96 17.24 7.85
N LEU A 222 14.06 16.31 8.21
CA LEU A 222 13.51 16.17 9.56
C LEU A 222 14.43 15.37 10.50
N LYS A 223 15.25 14.49 9.92
CA LYS A 223 16.15 13.56 10.63
C LYS A 223 17.44 13.36 9.86
N THR A 224 18.51 12.96 10.54
CA THR A 224 19.74 12.48 9.90
C THR A 224 19.75 10.96 9.78
N ARG A 225 20.66 10.43 8.96
CA ARG A 225 20.85 8.98 8.80
C ARG A 225 21.25 8.34 10.13
N GLU A 226 22.15 8.96 10.87
CA GLU A 226 22.70 8.47 12.14
C GLU A 226 21.61 8.37 13.20
N GLU A 227 20.69 9.35 13.24
CA GLU A 227 19.54 9.32 14.14
C GLU A 227 18.59 8.15 13.84
N MET A 228 18.44 7.78 12.57
CA MET A 228 17.44 6.80 12.15
C MET A 228 17.93 5.35 12.12
N ILE A 229 19.25 5.11 12.05
CA ILE A 229 19.81 3.74 12.05
C ILE A 229 19.27 2.88 13.21
N PRO A 230 19.26 3.34 14.48
CA PRO A 230 18.76 2.53 15.59
C PRO A 230 17.29 2.15 15.44
N PHE A 231 16.44 3.06 14.98
CA PHE A 231 15.02 2.78 14.76
C PHE A 231 14.81 1.79 13.61
N VAL A 232 15.55 1.94 12.51
CA VAL A 232 15.45 0.96 11.42
C VAL A 232 15.89 -0.42 11.89
N GLU A 233 16.99 -0.49 12.66
CA GLU A 233 17.53 -1.74 13.21
C GLU A 233 16.53 -2.47 14.14
N GLU A 234 15.74 -1.71 14.90
CA GLU A 234 14.74 -2.20 15.85
C GLU A 234 13.42 -2.60 15.18
N TYR A 235 12.90 -1.78 14.26
CA TYR A 235 11.51 -1.86 13.79
C TYR A 235 11.31 -2.64 12.47
N ASP A 236 12.27 -2.62 11.52
CA ASP A 236 12.03 -3.19 10.18
C ASP A 236 11.78 -4.71 10.19
N GLY A 237 12.36 -5.41 11.16
CA GLY A 237 12.22 -6.86 11.31
C GLY A 237 11.02 -7.29 12.15
N GLN A 238 10.27 -6.35 12.74
CA GLN A 238 9.11 -6.68 13.56
C GLN A 238 7.92 -6.98 12.66
N LEU A 239 7.23 -8.07 12.93
CA LEU A 239 5.94 -8.37 12.33
C LEU A 239 4.88 -8.32 13.41
N ASP A 240 4.07 -7.26 13.37
CA ASP A 240 2.94 -7.02 14.26
C ASP A 240 2.05 -8.26 14.42
N GLN A 241 1.82 -8.71 15.65
CA GLN A 241 0.94 -9.86 15.92
C GLN A 241 -0.49 -9.59 15.46
N GLY A 242 -1.00 -8.37 15.64
CA GLY A 242 -2.33 -7.98 15.17
C GLY A 242 -2.49 -8.06 13.64
N VAL A 243 -1.41 -7.84 12.88
CA VAL A 243 -1.41 -8.01 11.42
C VAL A 243 -1.53 -9.49 11.06
N ILE A 244 -0.79 -10.36 11.74
CA ILE A 244 -0.87 -11.82 11.54
C ILE A 244 -2.28 -12.32 11.87
N GLU A 245 -2.82 -11.92 13.02
CA GLU A 245 -4.16 -12.32 13.47
C GLU A 245 -5.24 -11.93 12.45
N LYS A 246 -5.25 -10.65 12.04
CA LYS A 246 -6.23 -10.14 11.06
C LYS A 246 -6.09 -10.80 9.70
N PHE A 247 -4.85 -11.02 9.24
CA PHE A 247 -4.61 -11.70 7.97
C PHE A 247 -5.10 -13.15 8.01
N CYS A 248 -4.76 -13.90 9.06
CA CYS A 248 -5.19 -15.28 9.24
C CYS A 248 -6.72 -15.39 9.40
N GLU A 249 -7.33 -14.50 10.18
CA GLU A 249 -8.78 -14.40 10.36
C GLU A 249 -9.49 -14.23 8.99
N PHE A 250 -9.02 -13.27 8.18
CA PHE A 250 -9.61 -12.99 6.89
C PHE A 250 -9.42 -14.15 5.89
N THR A 251 -8.19 -14.64 5.76
CA THR A 251 -7.81 -15.70 4.81
C THR A 251 -8.26 -17.10 5.22
N LYS A 252 -8.64 -17.28 6.49
CA LYS A 252 -8.92 -18.57 7.13
C LYS A 252 -7.71 -19.51 7.13
N MET A 253 -6.51 -18.94 7.14
CA MET A 253 -5.26 -19.69 7.31
C MET A 253 -5.02 -19.95 8.80
N SER A 254 -4.37 -21.06 9.12
CA SER A 254 -3.79 -21.21 10.46
C SER A 254 -2.51 -20.38 10.55
N THR A 255 -2.14 -19.96 11.77
CA THR A 255 -0.86 -19.30 12.02
C THR A 255 0.33 -20.14 11.56
N SER A 256 0.26 -21.47 11.69
CA SER A 256 1.29 -22.38 11.19
C SER A 256 1.40 -22.38 9.66
N GLU A 257 0.28 -22.33 8.94
CA GLU A 257 0.28 -22.21 7.48
C GLU A 257 0.87 -20.87 7.04
N PHE A 258 0.53 -19.79 7.76
CA PHE A 258 1.07 -18.46 7.52
C PHE A 258 2.60 -18.44 7.60
N TYR A 259 3.18 -18.93 8.71
CA TYR A 259 4.64 -18.95 8.88
C TYR A 259 5.32 -19.88 7.86
N SER A 260 4.72 -21.03 7.53
CA SER A 260 5.26 -21.91 6.49
C SER A 260 5.35 -21.25 5.11
N ILE A 261 4.43 -20.34 4.78
CA ILE A 261 4.52 -19.53 3.56
C ILE A 261 5.53 -18.41 3.71
N LEU A 262 5.54 -17.72 4.87
CA LEU A 262 6.49 -16.64 5.14
C LEU A 262 7.94 -17.08 5.02
N ASP A 263 8.29 -18.26 5.54
CA ASP A 263 9.63 -18.84 5.51
C ASP A 263 10.21 -18.95 4.09
N LYS A 264 9.34 -19.15 3.08
CA LYS A 264 9.76 -19.25 1.67
C LYS A 264 10.27 -17.93 1.09
N TRP A 265 9.95 -16.81 1.73
CA TRP A 265 10.29 -15.48 1.24
C TRP A 265 11.60 -14.94 1.80
N TYR A 266 12.20 -15.62 2.79
CA TYR A 266 13.49 -15.23 3.33
C TYR A 266 14.61 -15.45 2.32
N ASN A 267 15.33 -14.38 2.01
CA ASN A 267 16.52 -14.43 1.19
C ASN A 267 17.70 -14.97 2.02
N LEU A 268 18.20 -16.16 1.64
CA LEU A 268 19.28 -16.84 2.36
C LEU A 268 20.64 -16.12 2.29
N GLU A 269 20.82 -15.15 1.39
CA GLU A 269 22.00 -14.28 1.37
C GLU A 269 21.94 -13.24 2.50
N LEU A 270 20.74 -12.79 2.86
CA LEU A 270 20.50 -11.77 3.88
C LEU A 270 20.17 -12.34 5.25
N PHE A 271 19.69 -13.59 5.30
CA PHE A 271 19.20 -14.22 6.53
C PHE A 271 19.69 -15.66 6.69
N GLU A 272 19.73 -16.13 7.93
CA GLU A 272 19.91 -17.54 8.29
C GLU A 272 18.86 -17.97 9.30
N GLN A 273 18.49 -19.24 9.25
CA GLN A 273 17.59 -19.84 10.22
C GLN A 273 18.40 -20.67 11.21
N ASP A 274 18.16 -20.48 12.50
CA ASP A 274 18.83 -21.26 13.55
C ASP A 274 18.21 -22.67 13.72
N SER A 275 18.76 -23.46 14.65
CA SER A 275 18.29 -24.82 14.93
C SER A 275 16.86 -24.90 15.48
N TYR A 276 16.28 -23.77 15.89
CA TYR A 276 14.92 -23.67 16.42
C TYR A 276 13.92 -23.15 15.37
N GLY A 277 14.39 -22.86 14.15
CA GLY A 277 13.54 -22.31 13.10
C GLY A 277 13.40 -20.79 13.13
N VAL A 278 14.20 -20.07 13.94
CA VAL A 278 14.12 -18.62 14.04
C VAL A 278 15.06 -17.97 13.03
N TRP A 279 14.56 -16.97 12.30
CA TRP A 279 15.32 -16.21 11.32
C TRP A 279 16.15 -15.10 11.97
N HIS A 280 17.42 -15.02 11.58
CA HIS A 280 18.39 -14.02 12.00
C HIS A 280 18.96 -13.32 10.78
N LYS A 281 19.11 -12.00 10.84
CA LYS A 281 19.73 -11.21 9.77
C LYS A 281 21.26 -11.36 9.78
N LYS A 282 21.86 -11.37 8.59
CA LYS A 282 23.31 -11.43 8.36
C LYS A 282 23.95 -10.06 8.10
N PHE A 283 23.14 -9.01 8.14
CA PHE A 283 23.55 -7.64 7.84
C PHE A 283 23.29 -6.72 9.03
N LYS A 284 23.95 -5.56 9.00
CA LYS A 284 23.75 -4.47 9.95
C LYS A 284 23.26 -3.24 9.20
N VAL A 285 22.25 -2.56 9.73
CA VAL A 285 21.78 -1.31 9.10
C VAL A 285 22.88 -0.26 9.15
N GLY A 286 23.10 0.42 8.03
CA GLY A 286 24.03 1.54 7.93
C GLY A 286 25.50 1.18 7.66
N SER A 287 25.88 -0.10 7.65
CA SER A 287 27.21 -0.51 7.14
C SER A 287 27.22 -0.53 5.62
N ASN A 288 28.26 0.01 4.99
CA ASN A 288 28.50 -0.23 3.56
C ASN A 288 28.88 -1.70 3.38
N SER A 289 28.14 -2.39 2.51
CA SER A 289 28.48 -3.72 1.98
C SER A 289 29.78 -3.66 1.18
#